data_AF-A0A6N7R2D3-F1
#
_entry.id   AF-A0A6N7R2D3-F1
#
_cell.length_a   1.000
_cell.length_b   1.000
_cell.length_c   1.000
_cell.angle_alpha   90.00
_cell.angle_beta   90.00
_cell.angle_gamma   90.00
#
_symmetry.space_group_name_H-M   'P 1'
#
loop_
_entity.id
_entity.type
_entity.pdbx_description
1 polymer ?
#
loop_
_entity_poly.entity_id
_entity_poly.type
_entity_poly.pdbx_seq_one_letter_code
_entity_poly.pdbx_strand_id
1 'polypeptide(L)'
;MFHLQNFKKIILLLIIPLALIGCNQESINFEDANLEAAIAAELGNSFSEEDVENVTELNLTDADISNLEGLQQFSSLESISLQDNQVEDFSVLQELEHLESVNVVGNPLEAGQDQLDELADEGIEVIQTVGRADGPGGFLWKVEDENPEVYLQGTIHAGVADFYPLHEEIEKAYLKADVVVPEVDITNVEQSEMQQINMSLGTYQDGSTVKDHISDDVYSEMEETLSQFGIPIEAVEFYKPWILANTIQQLMTQQLGYTQGVDQYFLNKAADDGKEIIDLETAEEQLKIFADTSAEYQEAMLASSLVTVIEYQQQMEELFETYEQGDEEELLEVLSEEEGGSSEMQEENEAFMKAINDDRNQNMAEQIVRFLEEDEADTYFVMVGSLHLLQEPHIRSILEEEGYTAERIH
;
A
#
# COMPACT_ATOMS: atom_id res chain seq x y z
N MET A 1 -50.68 -48.73 2.83
CA MET A 1 -52.14 -48.93 2.94
C MET A 1 -52.74 -47.54 3.11
N PHE A 2 -53.49 -47.07 2.09
CA PHE A 2 -54.33 -45.85 2.07
C PHE A 2 -53.62 -44.49 2.29
N HIS A 3 -53.97 -43.37 1.66
CA HIS A 3 -54.70 -43.01 0.43
C HIS A 3 -54.54 -41.47 0.37
N LEU A 4 -53.90 -40.90 -0.65
CA LEU A 4 -54.52 -40.04 -1.67
C LEU A 4 -55.82 -39.32 -1.27
N GLN A 5 -55.86 -37.98 -1.44
CA GLN A 5 -56.91 -37.18 -2.12
C GLN A 5 -56.63 -35.68 -1.87
N ASN A 6 -56.25 -34.87 -2.86
CA ASN A 6 -57.01 -34.28 -3.98
C ASN A 6 -57.32 -32.80 -3.70
N PHE A 7 -56.94 -31.89 -4.59
CA PHE A 7 -57.91 -31.25 -5.50
C PHE A 7 -57.24 -30.37 -6.57
N LYS A 8 -57.34 -30.84 -7.83
CA LYS A 8 -57.24 -30.05 -9.06
C LYS A 8 -58.60 -29.38 -9.36
N LYS A 9 -58.60 -28.13 -9.85
CA LYS A 9 -59.62 -27.49 -10.71
C LYS A 9 -58.84 -26.54 -11.63
N ILE A 10 -58.68 -26.77 -12.94
CA ILE A 10 -59.60 -26.52 -14.07
C ILE A 10 -60.36 -25.18 -13.96
N ILE A 11 -59.81 -24.12 -14.59
CA ILE A 11 -60.48 -22.90 -15.07
C ILE A 11 -59.70 -22.47 -16.32
N LEU A 12 -60.21 -22.75 -17.53
CA LEU A 12 -61.01 -21.86 -18.39
C LEU A 12 -60.19 -20.74 -19.05
N LEU A 13 -60.02 -20.87 -20.37
CA LEU A 13 -59.55 -19.85 -21.30
C LEU A 13 -60.27 -18.51 -21.08
N LEU A 14 -59.50 -17.48 -20.74
CA LEU A 14 -59.88 -16.07 -20.90
C LEU A 14 -58.70 -15.38 -21.57
N ILE A 15 -58.88 -15.07 -22.86
CA ILE A 15 -58.03 -14.16 -23.63
C ILE A 15 -58.20 -12.78 -22.98
N ILE A 16 -57.16 -12.32 -22.27
CA ILE A 16 -57.06 -10.93 -21.84
C ILE A 16 -56.28 -10.20 -22.95
N PRO A 17 -56.77 -9.05 -23.47
CA PRO A 17 -56.00 -8.28 -24.43
C PRO A 17 -54.71 -7.82 -23.75
N LEU A 18 -53.59 -8.11 -24.39
CA LEU A 18 -52.29 -7.53 -24.10
C LEU A 18 -52.43 -6.00 -24.24
N ALA A 19 -52.67 -5.32 -23.12
CA ALA A 19 -52.34 -3.91 -23.04
C ALA A 19 -50.82 -3.87 -22.98
N LEU A 20 -50.20 -3.64 -24.14
CA LEU A 20 -48.87 -3.08 -24.24
C LEU A 20 -48.93 -1.73 -23.53
N ILE A 21 -48.73 -1.75 -22.21
CA ILE A 21 -48.12 -0.62 -21.53
C ILE A 21 -46.67 -0.71 -22.00
N GLY A 22 -46.32 0.08 -23.01
CA GLY A 22 -44.93 0.41 -23.21
C GLY A 22 -44.48 1.08 -21.91
N CYS A 23 -43.65 0.39 -21.13
CA CYS A 23 -42.72 1.12 -20.28
C CYS A 23 -41.89 1.96 -21.25
N ASN A 24 -42.13 3.27 -21.27
CA ASN A 24 -41.08 4.20 -21.62
C ASN A 24 -40.06 4.03 -20.49
N GLN A 25 -39.03 3.22 -20.72
CA GLN A 25 -37.76 3.46 -20.06
C GLN A 25 -37.23 4.70 -20.77
N GLU A 26 -37.34 5.85 -20.12
CA GLU A 26 -36.52 7.00 -20.54
C GLU A 26 -35.07 6.54 -20.30
N SER A 27 -34.30 6.52 -21.38
CA SER A 27 -32.88 6.21 -21.33
C SER A 27 -32.16 7.50 -20.99
N ILE A 28 -31.31 7.46 -19.98
CA ILE A 28 -30.37 8.55 -19.71
C ILE A 28 -29.55 8.78 -20.98
N ASN A 29 -29.48 10.03 -21.43
CA ASN A 29 -28.79 10.38 -22.66
C ASN A 29 -27.41 10.91 -22.32
N PHE A 30 -26.39 10.08 -22.52
CA PHE A 30 -25.00 10.48 -22.45
C PHE A 30 -24.54 10.97 -23.83
N GLU A 31 -23.89 12.13 -23.89
CA GLU A 31 -23.32 12.62 -25.16
C GLU A 31 -22.01 11.91 -25.52
N ASP A 32 -21.32 11.39 -24.51
CA ASP A 32 -20.11 10.58 -24.65
C ASP A 32 -20.44 9.10 -24.45
N ALA A 33 -20.15 8.29 -25.47
CA ALA A 33 -20.35 6.84 -25.40
C ALA A 33 -19.34 6.15 -24.45
N ASN A 34 -18.17 6.76 -24.25
CA ASN A 34 -17.17 6.25 -23.32
C ASN A 34 -17.63 6.47 -21.87
N LEU A 35 -18.28 7.61 -21.59
CA LEU A 35 -18.92 7.87 -20.29
C LEU A 35 -20.00 6.83 -19.98
N GLU A 36 -20.92 6.60 -20.93
CA GLU A 36 -21.97 5.59 -20.78
C GLU A 36 -21.38 4.18 -20.53
N ALA A 37 -20.33 3.83 -21.27
CA ALA A 37 -19.66 2.54 -21.15
C ALA A 37 -18.94 2.37 -19.81
N ALA A 38 -18.23 3.40 -19.33
CA ALA A 38 -17.52 3.38 -18.05
C ALA A 38 -18.48 3.25 -16.86
N ILE A 39 -19.55 4.04 -16.85
CA ILE A 39 -20.63 3.92 -15.86
C ILE A 39 -21.27 2.52 -15.94
N ALA A 40 -21.50 2.00 -17.14
CA ALA A 40 -22.03 0.65 -17.28
C ALA A 40 -21.08 -0.39 -16.68
N ALA A 41 -19.77 -0.28 -16.91
CA ALA A 41 -18.79 -1.19 -16.33
C ALA A 41 -18.82 -1.16 -14.79
N GLU A 42 -18.81 0.04 -14.21
CA GLU A 42 -18.85 0.26 -12.77
C GLU A 42 -20.12 -0.29 -12.11
N LEU A 43 -21.27 -0.12 -12.78
CA LEU A 43 -22.57 -0.55 -12.26
C LEU A 43 -22.98 -1.98 -12.66
N GLY A 44 -22.13 -2.75 -13.34
CA GLY A 44 -22.40 -4.16 -13.68
C GLY A 44 -23.14 -4.41 -15.01
N ASN A 45 -22.85 -3.60 -16.03
CA ASN A 45 -23.24 -3.63 -17.46
C ASN A 45 -24.64 -3.15 -17.85
N SER A 46 -25.58 -3.02 -16.92
CA SER A 46 -26.89 -2.41 -17.23
C SER A 46 -27.47 -1.73 -16.00
N PHE A 47 -27.81 -0.45 -16.14
CA PHE A 47 -28.41 0.36 -15.10
C PHE A 47 -29.67 1.07 -15.63
N SER A 48 -30.52 1.49 -14.70
CA SER A 48 -31.74 2.26 -14.92
C SER A 48 -31.65 3.62 -14.22
N GLU A 49 -32.62 4.50 -14.45
CA GLU A 49 -32.71 5.79 -13.73
C GLU A 49 -32.77 5.59 -12.19
N GLU A 50 -33.45 4.54 -11.72
CA GLU A 50 -33.51 4.23 -10.28
C GLU A 50 -32.16 3.74 -9.74
N ASP A 51 -31.33 3.12 -10.58
CA ASP A 51 -30.00 2.66 -10.18
C ASP A 51 -29.05 3.86 -10.00
N VAL A 52 -29.09 4.86 -10.88
CA VAL A 52 -28.20 6.04 -10.78
C VAL A 52 -28.55 6.97 -9.63
N GLU A 53 -29.82 7.04 -9.21
CA GLU A 53 -30.27 7.90 -8.09
C GLU A 53 -29.62 7.53 -6.76
N ASN A 54 -29.13 6.30 -6.60
CA ASN A 54 -28.56 5.81 -5.34
C ASN A 54 -27.03 5.65 -5.37
N VAL A 55 -26.39 5.98 -6.50
CA VAL A 55 -24.94 5.89 -6.62
C VAL A 55 -24.32 7.09 -5.89
N THR A 56 -23.48 6.80 -4.90
CA THR A 56 -22.75 7.80 -4.12
C THR A 56 -21.30 7.96 -4.56
N GLU A 57 -20.74 6.94 -5.23
CA GLU A 57 -19.35 6.94 -5.67
C GLU A 57 -19.26 6.40 -7.11
N LEU A 58 -18.43 7.04 -7.94
CA LEU A 58 -18.10 6.56 -9.28
C LEU A 58 -16.61 6.66 -9.53
N ASN A 59 -15.99 5.55 -9.95
CA ASN A 59 -14.64 5.56 -10.50
C ASN A 59 -14.71 5.46 -12.04
N LEU A 60 -14.39 6.55 -12.74
CA LEU A 60 -14.38 6.65 -14.20
C LEU A 60 -12.96 6.97 -14.72
N THR A 61 -11.94 6.51 -14.01
CA THR A 61 -10.53 6.74 -14.35
C THR A 61 -10.15 6.07 -15.67
N ASP A 62 -9.31 6.73 -16.48
CA ASP A 62 -8.74 6.21 -17.74
C ASP A 62 -9.78 5.60 -18.70
N ALA A 63 -10.87 6.34 -18.91
CA ALA A 63 -11.99 5.89 -19.72
C ALA A 63 -12.08 6.62 -21.09
N ASP A 64 -11.10 7.45 -21.43
CA ASP A 64 -11.10 8.30 -22.64
C ASP A 64 -12.37 9.17 -22.76
N ILE A 65 -12.89 9.64 -21.62
CA ILE A 65 -14.07 10.50 -21.52
C ILE A 65 -13.69 11.93 -21.87
N SER A 66 -14.51 12.59 -22.69
CA SER A 66 -14.32 13.98 -23.13
C SER A 66 -15.49 14.90 -22.79
N ASN A 67 -16.67 14.33 -22.50
CA ASN A 67 -17.88 15.07 -22.21
C ASN A 67 -18.68 14.40 -21.08
N LEU A 68 -19.03 15.18 -20.06
CA LEU A 68 -19.69 14.75 -18.84
C LEU A 68 -21.23 14.77 -18.90
N GLU A 69 -21.82 15.24 -20.00
CA GLU A 69 -23.27 15.40 -20.14
C GLU A 69 -23.99 14.06 -19.92
N GLY A 70 -24.98 14.09 -19.01
CA GLY A 70 -25.68 12.92 -18.50
C GLY A 70 -25.39 12.64 -17.02
N LEU A 71 -24.24 13.08 -16.49
CA LEU A 71 -23.90 12.91 -15.07
C LEU A 71 -24.82 13.68 -14.12
N GLN A 72 -25.52 14.73 -14.59
CA GLN A 72 -26.48 15.48 -13.78
C GLN A 72 -27.60 14.61 -13.19
N GLN A 73 -27.83 13.40 -13.73
CA GLN A 73 -28.82 12.46 -13.21
C GLN A 73 -28.37 11.73 -11.93
N PHE A 74 -27.09 11.77 -11.58
CA PHE A 74 -26.52 11.11 -10.40
C PHE A 74 -26.71 11.96 -9.15
N SER A 75 -27.98 12.17 -8.78
CA SER A 75 -28.36 13.13 -7.74
C SER A 75 -27.84 12.83 -6.33
N SER A 76 -27.37 11.61 -6.04
CA SER A 76 -26.77 11.24 -4.76
C SER A 76 -25.25 11.12 -4.82
N LEU A 77 -24.60 11.51 -5.92
CA LEU A 77 -23.16 11.33 -6.09
C LEU A 77 -22.40 12.23 -5.12
N GLU A 78 -21.57 11.62 -4.29
CA GLU A 78 -20.71 12.26 -3.28
C GLU A 78 -19.25 12.28 -3.75
N SER A 79 -18.79 11.26 -4.46
CA SER A 79 -17.41 11.18 -4.97
C SER A 79 -17.36 10.72 -6.41
N ILE A 80 -16.52 11.37 -7.23
CA ILE A 80 -16.23 10.93 -8.60
C ILE A 80 -14.75 11.05 -8.94
N SER A 81 -14.17 9.95 -9.43
CA SER A 81 -12.87 10.00 -10.11
C SER A 81 -13.07 10.10 -11.61
N LEU A 82 -12.61 11.20 -12.19
CA LEU A 82 -12.49 11.46 -13.63
C LEU A 82 -11.02 11.44 -14.07
N GLN A 83 -10.14 10.86 -13.27
CA GLN A 83 -8.70 10.88 -13.51
C GLN A 83 -8.33 10.33 -14.91
N ASP A 84 -7.28 10.88 -15.53
CA ASP A 84 -6.67 10.45 -16.79
C ASP A 84 -7.66 10.35 -17.97
N ASN A 85 -8.57 11.34 -18.05
CA ASN A 85 -9.51 11.49 -19.17
C ASN A 85 -9.14 12.71 -20.04
N GLN A 86 -10.02 13.09 -20.96
CA GLN A 86 -9.88 14.21 -21.90
C GLN A 86 -10.91 15.32 -21.64
N VAL A 87 -11.33 15.50 -20.38
CA VAL A 87 -12.37 16.46 -19.99
C VAL A 87 -11.78 17.88 -19.89
N GLU A 88 -12.34 18.80 -20.68
CA GLU A 88 -12.00 20.23 -20.64
C GLU A 88 -13.09 21.08 -19.96
N ASP A 89 -14.32 20.58 -19.89
CA ASP A 89 -15.50 21.28 -19.37
C ASP A 89 -16.11 20.50 -18.20
N PHE A 90 -15.97 21.07 -17.00
CA PHE A 90 -16.43 20.50 -15.73
C PHE A 90 -17.74 21.14 -15.24
N SER A 91 -18.41 21.94 -16.06
CA SER A 91 -19.65 22.64 -15.66
C SER A 91 -20.74 21.70 -15.15
N VAL A 92 -20.83 20.49 -15.70
CA VAL A 92 -21.77 19.45 -15.25
C VAL A 92 -21.61 19.11 -13.77
N LEU A 93 -20.39 19.14 -13.23
CA LEU A 93 -20.13 18.79 -11.83
C LEU A 93 -20.73 19.81 -10.86
N GLN A 94 -20.91 21.06 -11.31
CA GLN A 94 -21.53 22.13 -10.50
C GLN A 94 -23.03 21.90 -10.29
N GLU A 95 -23.65 20.98 -11.04
CA GLU A 95 -25.06 20.62 -10.90
C GLU A 95 -25.29 19.50 -9.88
N LEU A 96 -24.21 18.87 -9.38
CA LEU A 96 -24.27 17.74 -8.43
C LEU A 96 -24.33 18.26 -6.98
N GLU A 97 -25.54 18.42 -6.46
CA GLU A 97 -25.80 19.04 -5.14
C GLU A 97 -25.14 18.34 -3.94
N HIS A 98 -24.72 17.08 -4.11
CA HIS A 98 -24.17 16.24 -3.06
C HIS A 98 -22.68 15.92 -3.24
N LEU A 99 -22.04 16.45 -4.29
CA LEU A 99 -20.64 16.16 -4.57
C LEU A 99 -19.76 16.73 -3.45
N GLU A 100 -18.97 15.86 -2.83
CA GLU A 100 -18.02 16.17 -1.76
C GLU A 100 -16.58 16.13 -2.26
N SER A 101 -16.27 15.27 -3.23
CA SER A 101 -14.95 15.19 -3.84
C SER A 101 -14.97 14.86 -5.34
N VAL A 102 -14.00 15.42 -6.05
CA VAL A 102 -13.74 15.11 -7.45
C VAL A 102 -12.24 14.98 -7.69
N ASN A 103 -11.84 13.88 -8.34
CA ASN A 103 -10.49 13.72 -8.88
C ASN A 103 -10.51 14.00 -10.38
N VAL A 104 -9.87 15.09 -10.82
CA VAL A 104 -9.75 15.48 -12.24
C VAL A 104 -8.32 15.37 -12.77
N VAL A 105 -7.43 14.78 -11.99
CA VAL A 105 -6.01 14.65 -12.33
C VAL A 105 -5.83 14.05 -13.73
N GLY A 106 -4.82 14.50 -14.49
CA GLY A 106 -4.54 13.97 -15.85
C GLY A 106 -5.43 14.52 -16.97
N ASN A 107 -6.45 15.33 -16.66
CA ASN A 107 -7.28 15.99 -17.67
C ASN A 107 -6.66 17.31 -18.19
N PRO A 108 -7.07 17.81 -19.37
CA PRO A 108 -6.70 19.13 -19.88
C PRO A 108 -7.40 20.28 -19.12
N LEU A 109 -6.91 20.59 -17.91
CA LEU A 109 -7.57 21.50 -16.96
C LEU A 109 -7.61 22.99 -17.36
N GLU A 110 -6.76 23.45 -18.29
CA GLU A 110 -6.58 24.89 -18.58
C GLU A 110 -7.89 25.58 -18.98
N ALA A 111 -8.75 24.91 -19.75
CA ALA A 111 -10.01 25.47 -20.21
C ALA A 111 -11.11 25.49 -19.13
N GLY A 112 -11.05 24.54 -18.19
CA GLY A 112 -12.05 24.33 -17.14
C GLY A 112 -11.64 24.84 -15.75
N GLN A 113 -10.46 25.45 -15.61
CA GLN A 113 -9.92 25.86 -14.30
C GLN A 113 -10.88 26.73 -13.48
N ASP A 114 -11.53 27.71 -14.12
CA ASP A 114 -12.50 28.58 -13.42
C ASP A 114 -13.67 27.78 -12.81
N GLN A 115 -14.06 26.66 -13.44
CA GLN A 115 -15.15 25.80 -12.96
C GLN A 115 -14.69 24.95 -11.77
N LEU A 116 -13.46 24.45 -11.82
CA LEU A 116 -12.83 23.68 -10.75
C LEU A 116 -12.59 24.55 -9.50
N ASP A 117 -12.15 25.80 -9.70
CA ASP A 117 -11.98 26.77 -8.62
C ASP A 117 -13.33 27.08 -7.94
N GLU A 118 -14.42 27.16 -8.71
CA GLU A 118 -15.77 27.37 -8.17
C GLU A 118 -16.25 26.17 -7.33
N LEU A 119 -16.01 24.93 -7.77
CA LEU A 119 -16.28 23.72 -6.98
C LEU A 119 -15.51 23.75 -5.64
N ALA A 120 -14.22 24.10 -5.69
CA ALA A 120 -13.39 24.21 -4.49
C ALA A 120 -13.89 25.30 -3.53
N ASP A 121 -14.33 26.45 -4.04
CA ASP A 121 -14.93 27.54 -3.26
C ASP A 121 -16.24 27.13 -2.57
N GLU A 122 -16.98 26.16 -3.14
CA GLU A 122 -18.18 25.54 -2.55
C GLU A 122 -17.87 24.49 -1.48
N GLY A 123 -16.59 24.17 -1.27
CA GLY A 123 -16.12 23.23 -0.26
C GLY A 123 -15.96 21.79 -0.76
N ILE A 124 -16.03 21.59 -2.08
CA ILE A 124 -15.78 20.30 -2.74
C ILE A 124 -14.27 20.09 -2.80
N GLU A 125 -13.79 18.91 -2.42
CA GLU A 125 -12.38 18.54 -2.56
C GLU A 125 -12.06 18.27 -4.03
N VAL A 126 -11.34 19.21 -4.67
CA VAL A 126 -10.93 19.07 -6.08
C VAL A 126 -9.46 18.64 -6.15
N ILE A 127 -9.25 17.38 -6.49
CA ILE A 127 -7.91 16.80 -6.66
C ILE A 127 -7.48 17.04 -8.12
N GLN A 128 -6.49 17.92 -8.30
CA GLN A 128 -6.00 18.37 -9.62
C GLN A 128 -4.56 17.93 -9.90
N THR A 129 -3.80 17.56 -8.88
CA THR A 129 -2.44 17.04 -9.02
C THR A 129 -2.34 15.63 -8.45
N VAL A 130 -1.58 14.78 -9.14
CA VAL A 130 -1.05 13.56 -8.56
C VAL A 130 0.01 13.98 -7.53
N GLY A 131 -0.22 13.77 -6.24
CA GLY A 131 0.78 14.12 -5.22
C GLY A 131 1.06 15.63 -5.02
N ARG A 132 2.11 15.92 -4.26
CA ARG A 132 2.58 17.28 -3.92
C ARG A 132 3.89 17.59 -4.63
N ALA A 133 4.03 18.78 -5.21
CA ALA A 133 5.31 19.21 -5.79
C ALA A 133 6.43 19.42 -4.74
N ASP A 134 6.07 19.53 -3.47
CA ASP A 134 6.98 19.58 -2.32
C ASP A 134 6.85 18.35 -1.41
N GLY A 135 6.22 17.28 -1.92
CA GLY A 135 6.01 16.05 -1.18
C GLY A 135 7.33 15.29 -0.91
N PRO A 136 7.39 14.46 0.14
CA PRO A 136 8.57 13.69 0.49
C PRO A 136 8.72 12.43 -0.37
N GLY A 137 9.79 11.67 -0.11
CA GLY A 137 9.99 10.33 -0.68
C GLY A 137 10.90 10.26 -1.91
N GLY A 138 11.80 11.23 -2.10
CA GLY A 138 12.78 11.39 -3.20
C GLY A 138 13.81 10.28 -3.35
N PHE A 139 13.35 9.05 -3.36
CA PHE A 139 14.06 7.81 -3.58
C PHE A 139 13.30 7.00 -4.62
N LEU A 140 13.11 7.60 -5.80
CA LEU A 140 12.42 7.00 -6.92
C LEU A 140 13.37 6.88 -8.12
N TRP A 141 13.51 5.66 -8.61
CA TRP A 141 14.27 5.35 -9.82
C TRP A 141 13.37 4.74 -10.88
N LYS A 142 13.71 4.98 -12.14
CA LYS A 142 13.17 4.27 -13.28
C LYS A 142 14.27 3.42 -13.90
N VAL A 143 14.00 2.13 -14.11
CA VAL A 143 14.90 1.25 -14.85
C VAL A 143 14.73 1.52 -16.35
N GLU A 144 15.82 1.88 -17.03
CA GLU A 144 15.84 2.13 -18.47
C GLU A 144 15.69 0.81 -19.25
N ASP A 145 14.51 0.59 -19.85
CA ASP A 145 14.26 -0.44 -20.86
C ASP A 145 13.23 0.01 -21.91
N GLU A 146 13.14 -0.66 -23.07
CA GLU A 146 12.18 -0.33 -24.13
C GLU A 146 10.74 -0.70 -23.75
N ASN A 147 10.55 -1.84 -23.07
CA ASN A 147 9.34 -2.33 -22.36
C ASN A 147 9.70 -3.70 -21.73
N PRO A 148 9.20 -4.04 -20.52
CA PRO A 148 8.30 -3.26 -19.66
C PRO A 148 8.99 -2.11 -18.90
N GLU A 149 8.20 -1.23 -18.28
CA GLU A 149 8.71 -0.13 -17.44
C GLU A 149 8.73 -0.53 -15.95
N VAL A 150 9.86 -0.35 -15.27
CA VAL A 150 9.97 -0.64 -13.83
C VAL A 150 10.37 0.62 -13.06
N TYR A 151 9.59 0.96 -12.04
CA TYR A 151 9.91 1.98 -11.04
C TYR A 151 10.35 1.31 -9.74
N LEU A 152 11.43 1.81 -9.15
CA LEU A 152 11.94 1.37 -7.84
C LEU A 152 11.73 2.51 -6.84
N GLN A 153 10.82 2.32 -5.88
CA GLN A 153 10.52 3.27 -4.82
C GLN A 153 11.12 2.80 -3.49
N GLY A 154 11.99 3.63 -2.92
CA GLY A 154 12.51 3.47 -1.56
C GLY A 154 11.48 3.89 -0.52
N THR A 155 11.20 2.99 0.42
CA THR A 155 10.16 3.17 1.45
C THR A 155 10.74 3.20 2.86
N ILE A 156 9.96 3.75 3.79
CA ILE A 156 10.16 3.59 5.24
C ILE A 156 8.87 3.02 5.85
N HIS A 157 9.02 2.05 6.74
CA HIS A 157 7.91 1.28 7.34
C HIS A 157 7.10 2.05 8.40
N ALA A 158 7.55 3.24 8.77
CA ALA A 158 6.91 4.10 9.75
C ALA A 158 6.82 5.51 9.18
N GLY A 159 5.79 6.24 9.58
CA GLY A 159 5.54 7.58 9.08
C GLY A 159 4.31 8.20 9.72
N VAL A 160 4.08 9.47 9.38
CA VAL A 160 2.95 10.26 9.87
C VAL A 160 2.00 10.61 8.72
N ALA A 161 0.75 10.91 9.05
CA ALA A 161 -0.26 11.25 8.03
C ALA A 161 0.15 12.47 7.18
N ASP A 162 0.90 13.41 7.76
CA ASP A 162 1.33 14.65 7.11
C ASP A 162 2.37 14.43 5.98
N PHE A 163 2.95 13.23 5.85
CA PHE A 163 3.80 12.87 4.72
C PHE A 163 3.04 12.86 3.40
N TYR A 164 1.73 12.55 3.46
CA TYR A 164 0.97 12.21 2.28
C TYR A 164 0.12 13.39 1.76
N PRO A 165 -0.13 13.43 0.44
CA PRO A 165 0.44 12.53 -0.56
C PRO A 165 1.93 12.82 -0.82
N LEU A 166 2.65 11.83 -1.33
CA LEU A 166 4.09 11.95 -1.59
C LEU A 166 4.37 12.89 -2.78
N HIS A 167 5.64 13.01 -3.17
CA HIS A 167 6.01 13.79 -4.33
C HIS A 167 5.26 13.37 -5.60
N GLU A 168 4.90 14.34 -6.44
CA GLU A 168 4.07 14.11 -7.63
C GLU A 168 4.63 13.05 -8.59
N GLU A 169 5.94 12.95 -8.73
CA GLU A 169 6.58 11.95 -9.60
C GLU A 169 6.42 10.51 -9.08
N ILE A 170 6.38 10.33 -7.76
CA ILE A 170 6.17 9.02 -7.11
C ILE A 170 4.72 8.59 -7.29
N GLU A 171 3.81 9.49 -6.97
CA GLU A 171 2.38 9.24 -7.08
C GLU A 171 2.00 8.99 -8.55
N LYS A 172 2.66 9.66 -9.53
CA LYS A 172 2.46 9.40 -10.97
C LYS A 172 2.99 8.03 -11.38
N ALA A 173 4.16 7.65 -10.89
CA ALA A 173 4.74 6.33 -11.14
C ALA A 173 3.81 5.22 -10.63
N TYR A 174 3.26 5.38 -9.42
CA TYR A 174 2.28 4.46 -8.86
C TYR A 174 0.99 4.40 -9.71
N LEU A 175 0.42 5.54 -10.09
CA LEU A 175 -0.84 5.56 -10.86
C LEU A 175 -0.69 4.89 -12.23
N LYS A 176 0.44 5.13 -12.89
CA LYS A 176 0.79 4.51 -14.17
C LYS A 176 0.98 2.99 -14.08
N ALA A 177 1.33 2.46 -12.91
CA ALA A 177 1.67 1.06 -12.77
C ALA A 177 0.46 0.14 -12.90
N ASP A 178 0.61 -0.92 -13.69
CA ASP A 178 -0.36 -2.00 -13.80
C ASP A 178 -0.24 -2.96 -12.61
N VAL A 179 0.99 -3.14 -12.12
CA VAL A 179 1.34 -4.07 -11.04
C VAL A 179 2.13 -3.35 -9.94
N VAL A 180 1.72 -3.57 -8.69
CA VAL A 180 2.40 -3.08 -7.49
C VAL A 180 3.18 -4.22 -6.85
N VAL A 181 4.47 -4.00 -6.60
CA VAL A 181 5.39 -5.07 -6.21
C VAL A 181 6.06 -4.73 -4.87
N PRO A 182 5.44 -5.06 -3.72
CA PRO A 182 6.06 -4.90 -2.41
C PRO A 182 7.14 -5.96 -2.14
N GLU A 183 7.96 -5.75 -1.11
CA GLU A 183 8.72 -6.85 -0.50
C GLU A 183 7.78 -7.96 -0.03
N VAL A 184 6.73 -7.60 0.71
CA VAL A 184 5.72 -8.51 1.24
C VAL A 184 4.36 -7.80 1.28
N ASP A 185 3.32 -8.37 0.69
CA ASP A 185 1.93 -7.93 0.84
C ASP A 185 1.36 -8.40 2.17
N ILE A 186 1.53 -7.56 3.19
CA ILE A 186 0.98 -7.78 4.52
C ILE A 186 -0.56 -7.66 4.58
N THR A 187 -1.21 -7.13 3.53
CA THR A 187 -2.67 -6.94 3.51
C THR A 187 -3.42 -8.22 3.17
N ASN A 188 -2.77 -9.16 2.48
CA ASN A 188 -3.34 -10.42 2.04
C ASN A 188 -2.83 -11.65 2.83
N VAL A 189 -1.99 -11.45 3.86
CA VAL A 189 -1.59 -12.58 4.72
C VAL A 189 -2.70 -12.94 5.70
N GLU A 190 -3.16 -14.19 5.62
CA GLU A 190 -4.15 -14.73 6.54
C GLU A 190 -3.65 -14.66 7.99
N GLN A 191 -4.47 -14.11 8.90
CA GLN A 191 -4.10 -14.00 10.33
C GLN A 191 -3.69 -15.35 10.94
N SER A 192 -4.30 -16.45 10.47
CA SER A 192 -4.00 -17.80 10.94
C SER A 192 -2.64 -18.32 10.48
N GLU A 193 -2.14 -17.83 9.34
CA GLU A 193 -0.82 -18.12 8.81
C GLU A 193 0.25 -17.34 9.59
N MET A 194 0.07 -16.02 9.76
CA MET A 194 0.97 -15.21 10.59
C MET A 194 1.07 -15.74 12.02
N GLN A 195 -0.04 -16.18 12.61
CA GLN A 195 -0.02 -16.79 13.94
C GLN A 195 0.82 -18.08 13.98
N GLN A 196 0.77 -18.90 12.92
CA GLN A 196 1.57 -20.12 12.83
C GLN A 196 3.06 -19.81 12.66
N ILE A 197 3.40 -18.83 11.81
CA ILE A 197 4.78 -18.37 11.62
C ILE A 197 5.35 -17.85 12.94
N ASN A 198 4.63 -16.96 13.62
CA ASN A 198 5.04 -16.41 14.92
C ASN A 198 5.20 -17.49 16.00
N MET A 199 4.31 -18.48 16.04
CA MET A 199 4.44 -19.61 16.96
C MET A 199 5.67 -20.46 16.62
N SER A 200 5.89 -20.77 15.35
CA SER A 200 6.98 -21.63 14.88
C SER A 200 8.36 -20.99 15.09
N LEU A 201 8.53 -19.75 14.65
CA LEU A 201 9.82 -19.05 14.65
C LEU A 201 10.06 -18.30 15.97
N GLY A 202 9.02 -17.69 16.52
CA GLY A 202 9.11 -16.70 17.60
C GLY A 202 8.97 -17.26 19.01
N THR A 203 8.64 -18.54 19.21
CA THR A 203 8.43 -19.10 20.56
C THR A 203 9.29 -20.32 20.86
N TYR A 204 9.59 -20.53 22.15
CA TYR A 204 10.28 -21.72 22.64
C TYR A 204 9.35 -22.93 22.67
N GLN A 205 9.78 -24.01 22.03
CA GLN A 205 9.01 -25.26 21.92
C GLN A 205 9.44 -26.35 22.91
N ASP A 206 10.56 -26.14 23.62
CA ASP A 206 11.13 -27.08 24.59
C ASP A 206 10.67 -26.83 26.03
N GLY A 207 9.84 -25.80 26.24
CA GLY A 207 9.32 -25.38 27.53
C GLY A 207 10.26 -24.49 28.35
N SER A 208 11.40 -24.07 27.78
CA SER A 208 12.18 -22.96 28.32
C SER A 208 11.46 -21.63 28.13
N THR A 209 11.88 -20.63 28.90
CA THR A 209 11.33 -19.27 28.88
C THR A 209 12.41 -18.29 28.47
N VAL A 210 12.05 -17.08 28.04
CA VAL A 210 13.00 -16.01 27.69
C VAL A 210 14.05 -15.79 28.79
N LYS A 211 13.65 -15.93 30.07
CA LYS A 211 14.54 -15.80 31.23
C LYS A 211 15.71 -16.80 31.23
N ASP A 212 15.53 -17.96 30.62
CA ASP A 212 16.57 -18.99 30.55
C ASP A 212 17.64 -18.67 29.48
N HIS A 213 17.38 -17.69 28.61
CA HIS A 213 18.20 -17.39 27.41
C HIS A 213 18.78 -15.98 27.37
N ILE A 214 18.44 -15.11 28.32
CA ILE A 214 18.99 -13.75 28.43
C ILE A 214 19.54 -13.50 29.84
N SER A 215 20.39 -12.49 29.99
CA SER A 215 20.92 -12.06 31.27
C SER A 215 19.85 -11.49 32.21
N ASP A 216 20.12 -11.54 33.52
CA ASP A 216 19.22 -10.98 34.54
C ASP A 216 18.99 -9.45 34.34
N ASP A 217 20.00 -8.74 33.80
CA ASP A 217 19.94 -7.31 33.53
C ASP A 217 18.96 -7.03 32.37
N VAL A 218 19.16 -7.67 31.21
CA VAL A 218 18.27 -7.52 30.04
C VAL A 218 16.84 -7.99 30.36
N TYR A 219 16.68 -9.06 31.14
CA TYR A 219 15.37 -9.52 31.59
C TYR A 219 14.64 -8.46 32.43
N SER A 220 15.35 -7.81 33.36
CA SER A 220 14.78 -6.79 34.23
C SER A 220 14.38 -5.54 33.44
N GLU A 221 15.21 -5.10 32.50
CA GLU A 221 14.92 -3.96 31.63
C GLU A 221 13.74 -4.26 30.69
N MET A 222 13.69 -5.47 30.11
CA MET A 222 12.57 -5.92 29.29
C MET A 222 11.25 -5.95 30.08
N GLU A 223 11.25 -6.50 31.30
CA GLU A 223 10.06 -6.51 32.17
C GLU A 223 9.59 -5.08 32.49
N GLU A 224 10.52 -4.17 32.81
CA GLU A 224 10.21 -2.77 33.06
C GLU A 224 9.60 -2.09 31.82
N THR A 225 10.21 -2.25 30.64
CA THR A 225 9.72 -1.69 29.38
C THR A 225 8.33 -2.20 29.02
N LEU A 226 8.11 -3.53 29.03
CA LEU A 226 6.80 -4.12 28.73
C LEU A 226 5.71 -3.67 29.73
N SER A 227 6.08 -3.48 31.00
CA SER A 227 5.14 -2.99 32.02
C SER A 227 4.63 -1.57 31.73
N GLN A 228 5.43 -0.72 31.07
CA GLN A 228 5.02 0.62 30.66
C GLN A 228 3.95 0.57 29.56
N PHE A 229 3.97 -0.45 28.72
CA PHE A 229 2.93 -0.76 27.74
C PHE A 229 1.76 -1.56 28.34
N GLY A 230 1.79 -1.88 29.63
CA GLY A 230 0.75 -2.66 30.32
C GLY A 230 0.77 -4.15 29.98
N ILE A 231 1.87 -4.66 29.43
CA ILE A 231 2.03 -6.07 29.07
C ILE A 231 2.67 -6.81 30.24
N PRO A 232 1.97 -7.79 30.85
CA PRO A 232 2.56 -8.61 31.90
C PRO A 232 3.56 -9.61 31.31
N ILE A 233 4.65 -9.87 32.03
CA ILE A 233 5.73 -10.75 31.56
C ILE A 233 5.24 -12.17 31.25
N GLU A 234 4.22 -12.65 31.97
CA GLU A 234 3.59 -13.96 31.75
C GLU A 234 2.88 -14.08 30.40
N ALA A 235 2.52 -12.96 29.76
CA ALA A 235 1.95 -12.99 28.42
C ALA A 235 3.01 -13.29 27.35
N VAL A 236 4.28 -13.05 27.65
CA VAL A 236 5.37 -13.12 26.68
C VAL A 236 6.51 -14.06 27.07
N GLU A 237 6.40 -14.79 28.18
CA GLU A 237 7.51 -15.57 28.77
C GLU A 237 8.07 -16.66 27.84
N PHE A 238 7.30 -17.11 26.84
CA PHE A 238 7.69 -18.14 25.89
C PHE A 238 8.21 -17.59 24.56
N TYR A 239 8.24 -16.27 24.37
CA TYR A 239 8.75 -15.67 23.14
C TYR A 239 10.28 -15.58 23.18
N LYS A 240 10.90 -15.69 22.00
CA LYS A 240 12.34 -15.52 21.82
C LYS A 240 12.72 -14.04 21.85
N PRO A 241 13.98 -13.69 22.14
CA PRO A 241 14.39 -12.28 22.25
C PRO A 241 14.18 -11.47 20.96
N TRP A 242 14.43 -12.04 19.77
CA TRP A 242 14.27 -11.32 18.50
C TRP A 242 12.85 -10.79 18.26
N ILE A 243 11.82 -11.61 18.54
CA ILE A 243 10.42 -11.20 18.31
C ILE A 243 9.96 -10.23 19.38
N LEU A 244 10.54 -10.30 20.59
CA LEU A 244 10.31 -9.31 21.63
C LEU A 244 10.91 -7.96 21.26
N ALA A 245 12.10 -7.94 20.67
CA ALA A 245 12.71 -6.72 20.14
C ALA A 245 11.79 -6.04 19.11
N ASN A 246 11.32 -6.79 18.11
CA ASN A 246 10.41 -6.27 17.09
C ASN A 246 9.05 -5.84 17.68
N THR A 247 8.53 -6.59 18.65
CA THR A 247 7.27 -6.23 19.33
C THR A 247 7.38 -4.92 20.09
N ILE A 248 8.49 -4.70 20.82
CA ILE A 248 8.72 -3.47 21.58
C ILE A 248 8.81 -2.27 20.65
N GLN A 249 9.56 -2.38 19.54
CA GLN A 249 9.63 -1.33 18.53
C GLN A 249 8.23 -1.02 17.96
N GLN A 250 7.46 -2.04 17.57
CA GLN A 250 6.10 -1.86 17.06
C GLN A 250 5.17 -1.16 18.08
N LEU A 251 5.28 -1.49 19.36
CA LEU A 251 4.51 -0.83 20.42
C LEU A 251 4.87 0.65 20.56
N MET A 252 6.15 1.00 20.42
CA MET A 252 6.61 2.40 20.41
C MET A 252 6.07 3.15 19.19
N THR A 253 6.18 2.57 17.99
CA THR A 253 5.62 3.11 16.75
C THR A 253 4.11 3.39 16.91
N GLN A 254 3.36 2.44 17.46
CA GLN A 254 1.93 2.59 17.72
C GLN A 254 1.63 3.67 18.76
N GLN A 255 2.38 3.72 19.87
CA GLN A 255 2.20 4.71 20.93
C GLN A 255 2.44 6.15 20.41
N LEU A 256 3.40 6.32 19.51
CA LEU A 256 3.73 7.60 18.90
C LEU A 256 2.81 7.97 17.72
N GLY A 257 2.02 7.03 17.20
CA GLY A 257 1.15 7.25 16.05
C GLY A 257 1.89 7.22 14.70
N TYR A 258 3.08 6.62 14.66
CA TYR A 258 3.94 6.54 13.47
C TYR A 258 3.57 5.36 12.55
N THR A 259 2.27 5.09 12.41
CA THR A 259 1.77 3.89 11.74
C THR A 259 1.46 4.10 10.26
N GLN A 260 1.85 5.24 9.69
CA GLN A 260 1.59 5.60 8.29
C GLN A 260 2.87 5.42 7.46
N GLY A 261 3.41 4.20 7.42
CA GLY A 261 4.55 3.83 6.58
C GLY A 261 4.24 3.96 5.08
N VAL A 262 5.27 4.21 4.28
CA VAL A 262 5.14 4.48 2.83
C VAL A 262 4.71 3.24 2.06
N ASP A 263 5.27 2.09 2.45
CA ASP A 263 4.87 0.76 2.02
C ASP A 263 3.38 0.52 2.31
N GLN A 264 2.92 0.79 3.54
CA GLN A 264 1.53 0.58 3.93
C GLN A 264 0.56 1.51 3.20
N TYR A 265 0.97 2.76 2.95
CA TYR A 265 0.20 3.74 2.18
C TYR A 265 -0.10 3.23 0.77
N PHE A 266 0.93 2.83 0.01
CA PHE A 266 0.73 2.34 -1.35
C PHE A 266 0.09 0.95 -1.42
N LEU A 267 0.34 0.06 -0.45
CA LEU A 267 -0.36 -1.24 -0.38
C LEU A 267 -1.87 -1.06 -0.19
N ASN A 268 -2.29 -0.18 0.71
CA ASN A 268 -3.71 0.12 0.89
C ASN A 268 -4.29 0.75 -0.37
N LYS A 269 -3.57 1.71 -0.97
CA LYS A 269 -3.97 2.36 -2.20
C LYS A 269 -4.12 1.35 -3.36
N ALA A 270 -3.21 0.38 -3.47
CA ALA A 270 -3.26 -0.66 -4.48
C ALA A 270 -4.48 -1.58 -4.30
N ALA A 271 -4.78 -1.95 -3.06
CA ALA A 271 -5.96 -2.74 -2.72
C ALA A 271 -7.27 -2.00 -3.04
N ASP A 272 -7.34 -0.70 -2.73
CA ASP A 272 -8.49 0.15 -3.01
C ASP A 272 -8.67 0.40 -4.52
N ASP A 273 -7.55 0.63 -5.24
CA ASP A 273 -7.53 0.84 -6.69
C ASP A 273 -7.70 -0.49 -7.49
N GLY A 274 -7.69 -1.64 -6.82
CA GLY A 274 -7.84 -2.96 -7.44
C GLY A 274 -6.65 -3.36 -8.34
N LYS A 275 -5.47 -2.80 -8.10
CA LYS A 275 -4.24 -3.14 -8.85
C LYS A 275 -3.76 -4.55 -8.51
N GLU A 276 -3.10 -5.19 -9.46
CA GLU A 276 -2.44 -6.48 -9.19
C GLU A 276 -1.26 -6.27 -8.23
N ILE A 277 -1.14 -7.15 -7.22
CA ILE A 277 -0.07 -7.12 -6.23
C ILE A 277 0.73 -8.41 -6.33
N ILE A 278 2.05 -8.30 -6.48
CA ILE A 278 2.99 -9.44 -6.53
C ILE A 278 4.12 -9.21 -5.53
N ASP A 279 4.26 -10.12 -4.57
CA ASP A 279 5.30 -10.06 -3.54
C ASP A 279 6.66 -10.50 -4.08
N LEU A 280 7.73 -9.81 -3.68
CA LEU A 280 9.09 -10.27 -3.91
C LEU A 280 9.52 -11.36 -2.92
N GLU A 281 8.92 -11.40 -1.73
CA GLU A 281 9.32 -12.29 -0.65
C GLU A 281 8.11 -12.78 0.14
N THR A 282 8.28 -13.88 0.87
CA THR A 282 7.25 -14.31 1.83
C THR A 282 7.54 -13.76 3.23
N ALA A 283 6.49 -13.55 4.02
CA ALA A 283 6.62 -13.15 5.43
C ALA A 283 7.47 -14.15 6.25
N GLU A 284 7.40 -15.45 5.96
CA GLU A 284 8.23 -16.46 6.64
C GLU A 284 9.72 -16.29 6.31
N GLU A 285 10.07 -16.04 5.04
CA GLU A 285 11.46 -15.83 4.62
C GLU A 285 12.06 -14.60 5.31
N GLN A 286 11.32 -13.49 5.37
CA GLN A 286 11.79 -12.26 6.02
C GLN A 286 11.98 -12.45 7.53
N LEU A 287 11.00 -13.04 8.23
CA LEU A 287 11.09 -13.26 9.69
C LEU A 287 12.17 -14.27 10.07
N LYS A 288 12.46 -15.23 9.20
CA LYS A 288 13.48 -16.24 9.44
C LYS A 288 14.88 -15.66 9.59
N ILE A 289 15.17 -14.54 8.94
CA ILE A 289 16.47 -13.87 9.03
C ILE A 289 16.79 -13.49 10.48
N PHE A 290 15.80 -12.97 11.21
CA PHE A 290 15.93 -12.66 12.62
C PHE A 290 15.96 -13.92 13.48
N ALA A 291 15.10 -14.91 13.17
CA ALA A 291 14.94 -16.12 13.97
C ALA A 291 16.14 -17.07 13.90
N ASP A 292 16.92 -17.05 12.81
CA ASP A 292 18.08 -17.92 12.57
C ASP A 292 19.40 -17.35 13.14
N THR A 293 19.39 -16.14 13.71
CA THR A 293 20.55 -15.56 14.42
C THR A 293 20.88 -16.32 15.73
N SER A 294 22.09 -16.13 16.26
CA SER A 294 22.53 -16.78 17.50
C SER A 294 21.73 -16.30 18.72
N ALA A 295 21.71 -17.08 19.80
CA ALA A 295 21.02 -16.66 21.03
C ALA A 295 21.63 -15.38 21.61
N GLU A 296 22.96 -15.26 21.53
CA GLU A 296 23.73 -14.09 21.94
C GLU A 296 23.37 -12.84 21.11
N TYR A 297 23.22 -12.99 19.79
CA TYR A 297 22.80 -11.90 18.90
C TYR A 297 21.35 -11.50 19.16
N GLN A 298 20.45 -12.46 19.38
CA GLN A 298 19.06 -12.16 19.72
C GLN A 298 18.95 -11.42 21.07
N GLU A 299 19.76 -11.79 22.08
CA GLU A 299 19.85 -11.03 23.33
C GLU A 299 20.34 -9.59 23.07
N ALA A 300 21.37 -9.42 22.23
CA ALA A 300 21.89 -8.11 21.86
C ALA A 300 20.84 -7.26 21.14
N MET A 301 20.11 -7.82 20.17
CA MET A 301 18.99 -7.15 19.50
C MET A 301 17.91 -6.70 20.50
N LEU A 302 17.52 -7.59 21.42
CA LEU A 302 16.56 -7.25 22.46
C LEU A 302 17.10 -6.11 23.31
N ALA A 303 18.33 -6.19 23.81
CA ALA A 303 18.95 -5.14 24.60
C ALA A 303 18.96 -3.78 23.87
N SER A 304 19.33 -3.75 22.59
CA SER A 304 19.31 -2.54 21.77
C SER A 304 17.91 -1.95 21.57
N SER A 305 16.86 -2.78 21.60
CA SER A 305 15.46 -2.32 21.48
C SER A 305 14.89 -1.69 22.76
N LEU A 306 15.55 -1.86 23.92
CA LEU A 306 15.06 -1.41 25.24
C LEU A 306 15.38 0.07 25.51
N VAL A 307 15.17 0.92 24.51
CA VAL A 307 15.29 2.38 24.62
C VAL A 307 14.04 3.00 25.24
N THR A 308 14.13 4.26 25.67
CA THR A 308 12.93 5.00 26.10
C THR A 308 12.12 5.47 24.88
N VAL A 309 10.80 5.66 25.06
CA VAL A 309 9.92 6.22 24.00
C VAL A 309 10.43 7.58 23.49
N ILE A 310 11.08 8.38 24.35
CA ILE A 310 11.62 9.70 23.97
C ILE A 310 12.86 9.55 23.07
N GLU A 311 13.75 8.59 23.38
CA GLU A 311 14.92 8.31 22.55
C GLU A 311 14.50 7.74 21.20
N TYR A 312 13.57 6.78 21.19
CA TYR A 312 13.00 6.24 19.95
C TYR A 312 12.31 7.33 19.12
N GLN A 313 11.54 8.23 19.75
CA GLN A 313 10.93 9.36 19.06
C GLN A 313 11.97 10.24 18.36
N GLN A 314 13.09 10.56 19.02
CA GLN A 314 14.15 11.38 18.42
C GLN A 314 14.79 10.70 17.21
N GLN A 315 15.05 9.39 17.31
CA GLN A 315 15.59 8.60 16.20
C GLN A 315 14.62 8.58 15.01
N MET A 316 13.32 8.41 15.26
CA MET A 316 12.30 8.41 14.21
C MET A 316 12.12 9.79 13.58
N GLU A 317 12.15 10.88 14.37
CA GLU A 317 12.08 12.25 13.85
C GLU A 317 13.27 12.57 12.94
N GLU A 318 14.48 12.13 13.29
CA GLU A 318 15.66 12.24 12.43
C GLU A 318 15.50 11.42 11.13
N LEU A 319 15.07 10.15 11.23
CA LEU A 319 14.79 9.32 10.06
C LEU A 319 13.76 9.96 9.12
N PHE A 320 12.69 10.53 9.68
CA PHE A 320 11.65 11.21 8.93
C PHE A 320 12.18 12.45 8.23
N GLU A 321 12.88 13.34 8.94
CA GLU A 321 13.47 14.55 8.37
C GLU A 321 14.45 14.22 7.23
N THR A 322 15.26 13.17 7.38
CA THR A 322 16.20 12.74 6.34
C THR A 322 15.50 12.10 5.15
N TYR A 323 14.47 11.26 5.39
CA TYR A 323 13.67 10.67 4.31
C TYR A 323 12.92 11.73 3.50
N GLU A 324 12.36 12.74 4.17
CA GLU A 324 11.66 13.86 3.53
C GLU A 324 12.59 14.68 2.61
N GLN A 325 13.87 14.79 2.96
CA GLN A 325 14.86 15.54 2.17
C GLN A 325 15.34 14.80 0.91
N GLY A 326 15.22 13.48 0.86
CA GLY A 326 15.68 12.68 -0.29
C GLY A 326 17.21 12.61 -0.42
N ASP A 327 17.96 12.82 0.67
CA ASP A 327 19.43 12.71 0.66
C ASP A 327 19.86 11.24 0.88
N GLU A 328 20.46 10.64 -0.14
CA GLU A 328 20.89 9.23 -0.13
C GLU A 328 22.01 8.97 0.89
N GLU A 329 22.96 9.90 1.03
CA GLU A 329 24.12 9.72 1.89
C GLU A 329 23.71 9.88 3.36
N GLU A 330 22.91 10.91 3.65
CA GLU A 330 22.41 11.16 5.00
C GLU A 330 21.43 10.06 5.43
N LEU A 331 20.53 9.60 4.56
CA LEU A 331 19.61 8.51 4.91
C LEU A 331 20.37 7.21 5.17
N LEU A 332 21.39 6.91 4.36
CA LEU A 332 22.21 5.73 4.59
C LEU A 332 22.99 5.82 5.91
N GLU A 333 23.50 7.01 6.28
CA GLU A 333 24.16 7.22 7.58
C GLU A 333 23.20 6.95 8.75
N VAL A 334 21.97 7.48 8.69
CA VAL A 334 20.92 7.27 9.71
C VAL A 334 20.49 5.79 9.80
N LEU A 335 20.40 5.10 8.66
CA LEU A 335 20.01 3.68 8.61
C LEU A 335 21.17 2.73 8.98
N SER A 336 22.42 3.18 8.89
CA SER A 336 23.58 2.38 9.21
C SER A 336 23.85 2.36 10.72
N GLU A 337 24.04 1.18 11.30
CA GLU A 337 24.45 1.06 12.70
C GLU A 337 25.96 1.35 12.86
N GLU A 338 26.34 2.11 13.89
CA GLU A 338 27.76 2.25 14.26
C GLU A 338 28.33 0.91 14.74
N GLU A 339 29.35 0.41 14.05
CA GLU A 339 30.06 -0.84 14.41
C GLU A 339 30.72 -0.78 15.80
N GLY A 340 30.05 -1.32 16.82
CA GLY A 340 30.60 -1.54 18.15
C GLY A 340 30.43 -2.98 18.61
N GLY A 341 31.49 -3.64 19.09
CA GLY A 341 31.34 -5.01 19.60
C GLY A 341 32.63 -5.81 19.78
N SER A 342 32.48 -7.05 20.26
CA SER A 342 33.55 -8.05 20.21
C SER A 342 33.72 -8.57 18.77
N SER A 343 34.83 -9.24 18.46
CA SER A 343 35.04 -9.80 17.11
C SER A 343 33.99 -10.85 16.72
N GLU A 344 33.48 -11.62 17.70
CA GLU A 344 32.42 -12.61 17.45
C GLU A 344 31.10 -11.91 17.12
N MET A 345 30.77 -10.83 17.83
CA MET A 345 29.58 -10.02 17.53
C MET A 345 29.70 -9.30 16.17
N GLN A 346 30.91 -8.90 15.78
CA GLN A 346 31.15 -8.34 14.44
C GLN A 346 30.91 -9.38 13.34
N GLU A 347 31.41 -10.61 13.49
CA GLU A 347 31.16 -11.69 12.53
C GLU A 347 29.66 -12.02 12.41
N GLU A 348 28.93 -12.01 13.52
CA GLU A 348 27.48 -12.20 13.51
C GLU A 348 26.73 -11.02 12.89
N ASN A 349 27.19 -9.78 13.13
CA ASN A 349 26.65 -8.60 12.48
C ASN A 349 26.87 -8.61 10.96
N GLU A 350 28.07 -8.98 10.51
CA GLU A 350 28.38 -9.15 9.08
C GLU A 350 27.48 -10.23 8.46
N ALA A 351 27.27 -11.35 9.15
CA ALA A 351 26.39 -12.42 8.68
C ALA A 351 24.91 -11.98 8.62
N PHE A 352 24.46 -11.22 9.63
CA PHE A 352 23.12 -10.64 9.66
C PHE A 352 22.93 -9.61 8.54
N MET A 353 23.87 -8.68 8.36
CA MET A 353 23.85 -7.69 7.27
C MET A 353 23.84 -8.36 5.89
N LYS A 354 24.66 -9.40 5.71
CA LYS A 354 24.62 -10.20 4.48
C LYS A 354 23.24 -10.83 4.24
N ALA A 355 22.58 -11.33 5.29
CA ALA A 355 21.27 -11.96 5.16
C ALA A 355 20.12 -10.95 4.96
N ILE A 356 20.12 -9.82 5.66
CA ILE A 356 19.06 -8.80 5.61
C ILE A 356 19.21 -7.83 4.44
N ASN A 357 20.42 -7.67 3.89
CA ASN A 357 20.70 -6.80 2.75
C ASN A 357 21.12 -7.61 1.52
N ASP A 358 22.33 -8.17 1.50
CA ASP A 358 22.95 -8.70 0.28
C ASP A 358 22.15 -9.84 -0.37
N ASP A 359 21.80 -10.86 0.42
CA ASP A 359 21.09 -12.04 -0.08
C ASP A 359 19.67 -11.70 -0.53
N ARG A 360 19.00 -10.77 0.16
CA ARG A 360 17.68 -10.27 -0.22
C ARG A 360 17.74 -9.41 -1.48
N ASN A 361 18.69 -8.49 -1.56
CA ASN A 361 18.90 -7.65 -2.74
C ASN A 361 19.16 -8.49 -3.98
N GLN A 362 19.96 -9.55 -3.87
CA GLN A 362 20.18 -10.49 -4.96
C GLN A 362 18.87 -11.17 -5.39
N ASN A 363 18.09 -11.72 -4.45
CA ASN A 363 16.84 -12.41 -4.77
C ASN A 363 15.78 -11.47 -5.35
N MET A 364 15.67 -10.24 -4.83
CA MET A 364 14.75 -9.22 -5.32
C MET A 364 15.16 -8.75 -6.71
N ALA A 365 16.44 -8.45 -6.94
CA ALA A 365 16.94 -8.08 -8.26
C ALA A 365 16.71 -9.20 -9.30
N GLU A 366 16.90 -10.47 -8.94
CA GLU A 366 16.59 -11.61 -9.82
C GLU A 366 15.12 -11.68 -10.24
N GLN A 367 14.19 -11.21 -9.39
CA GLN A 367 12.77 -11.13 -9.74
C GLN A 367 12.46 -9.92 -10.59
N ILE A 368 13.06 -8.77 -10.27
CA ILE A 368 12.94 -7.55 -11.08
C ILE A 368 13.45 -7.79 -12.51
N VAL A 369 14.57 -8.51 -12.67
CA VAL A 369 15.07 -8.92 -13.99
C VAL A 369 14.05 -9.78 -14.74
N ARG A 370 13.31 -10.67 -14.05
CA ARG A 370 12.27 -11.45 -14.72
C ARG A 370 11.15 -10.58 -15.25
N PHE A 371 10.71 -9.57 -14.50
CA PHE A 371 9.73 -8.60 -14.99
C PHE A 371 10.28 -7.89 -16.25
N LEU A 372 11.53 -7.42 -16.21
CA LEU A 372 12.18 -6.77 -17.36
C LEU A 372 12.38 -7.69 -18.58
N GLU A 373 12.37 -9.01 -18.41
CA GLU A 373 12.50 -9.98 -19.50
C GLU A 373 11.14 -10.41 -20.09
N GLU A 374 10.02 -9.98 -19.52
CA GLU A 374 8.69 -10.32 -20.01
C GLU A 374 8.38 -9.60 -21.33
N ASP A 375 7.67 -10.28 -22.23
CA ASP A 375 7.20 -9.71 -23.50
C ASP A 375 5.95 -8.82 -23.32
N GLU A 376 5.52 -8.58 -22.07
CA GLU A 376 4.34 -7.80 -21.71
C GLU A 376 4.71 -6.32 -21.54
N ALA A 377 3.77 -5.42 -21.82
CA ALA A 377 4.00 -3.97 -21.82
C ALA A 377 3.65 -3.33 -20.47
N ASP A 378 3.66 -4.13 -19.41
CA ASP A 378 3.19 -3.73 -18.09
C ASP A 378 4.16 -2.73 -17.45
N THR A 379 3.62 -1.87 -16.60
CA THR A 379 4.39 -0.97 -15.75
C THR A 379 4.39 -1.49 -14.32
N TYR A 380 5.57 -1.72 -13.76
CA TYR A 380 5.76 -2.23 -12.40
C TYR A 380 6.16 -1.12 -11.44
N PHE A 381 5.48 -0.98 -10.31
CA PHE A 381 5.86 -0.12 -9.20
C PHE A 381 6.40 -0.95 -8.04
N VAL A 382 7.72 -1.12 -7.99
CA VAL A 382 8.43 -1.91 -6.99
C VAL A 382 8.71 -1.08 -5.76
N MET A 383 8.31 -1.57 -4.60
CA MET A 383 8.46 -0.91 -3.31
C MET A 383 9.33 -1.75 -2.39
N VAL A 384 10.50 -1.21 -2.04
CA VAL A 384 11.45 -1.84 -1.13
C VAL A 384 11.89 -0.83 -0.09
N GLY A 385 12.32 -1.26 1.09
CA GLY A 385 12.91 -0.40 2.10
C GLY A 385 14.09 0.36 1.51
N SER A 386 14.23 1.66 1.82
CA SER A 386 15.27 2.51 1.21
C SER A 386 16.67 1.93 1.33
N LEU A 387 16.96 1.17 2.40
CA LEU A 387 18.24 0.47 2.56
C LEU A 387 18.59 -0.41 1.34
N HIS A 388 17.62 -1.12 0.77
CA HIS A 388 17.81 -2.02 -0.38
C HIS A 388 18.19 -1.31 -1.69
N LEU A 389 17.95 0.00 -1.76
CA LEU A 389 18.36 0.85 -2.88
C LEU A 389 19.66 1.61 -2.60
N LEU A 390 20.03 1.79 -1.34
CA LEU A 390 21.16 2.65 -0.94
C LEU A 390 22.40 1.88 -0.44
N GLN A 391 22.23 0.77 0.27
CA GLN A 391 23.32 0.01 0.88
C GLN A 391 23.90 -1.04 -0.08
N GLU A 392 25.16 -0.85 -0.47
CA GLU A 392 25.86 -1.78 -1.36
C GLU A 392 26.05 -3.19 -0.73
N PRO A 393 25.90 -4.28 -1.51
CA PRO A 393 25.35 -4.31 -2.87
C PRO A 393 23.85 -4.00 -2.86
N HIS A 394 23.44 -2.90 -3.49
CA HIS A 394 22.04 -2.48 -3.55
C HIS A 394 21.40 -2.97 -4.85
N ILE A 395 20.07 -3.09 -4.90
CA ILE A 395 19.34 -3.60 -6.09
C ILE A 395 19.78 -2.88 -7.37
N ARG A 396 19.95 -1.55 -7.34
CA ARG A 396 20.38 -0.77 -8.52
C ARG A 396 21.73 -1.24 -9.09
N SER A 397 22.70 -1.59 -8.27
CA SER A 397 24.04 -1.99 -8.71
C SER A 397 24.02 -3.42 -9.23
N ILE A 398 23.19 -4.28 -8.65
CA ILE A 398 22.96 -5.64 -9.15
C ILE A 398 22.29 -5.60 -10.53
N LEU A 399 21.29 -4.74 -10.73
CA LEU A 399 20.66 -4.54 -12.04
C LEU A 399 21.66 -4.01 -13.09
N GLU A 400 22.56 -3.10 -12.71
CA GLU A 400 23.64 -2.62 -13.57
C GLU A 400 24.58 -3.75 -14.02
N GLU A 401 24.88 -4.72 -13.15
CA GLU A 401 25.68 -5.90 -13.50
C GLU A 401 24.95 -6.81 -14.51
N GLU A 402 23.62 -6.87 -14.46
CA GLU A 402 22.77 -7.59 -15.42
C GLU A 402 22.50 -6.79 -16.72
N GLY A 403 22.95 -5.53 -16.78
CA GLY A 403 22.92 -4.70 -17.99
C GLY A 403 21.76 -3.69 -18.04
N TYR A 404 21.05 -3.49 -16.93
CA TYR A 404 19.97 -2.51 -16.79
C TYR A 404 20.43 -1.29 -15.99
N THR A 405 20.02 -0.08 -16.41
CA THR A 405 20.40 1.16 -15.69
C THR A 405 19.19 1.68 -14.91
N ALA A 406 19.35 1.97 -13.62
CA ALA A 406 18.31 2.64 -12.82
C ALA A 406 18.60 4.15 -12.74
N GLU A 407 17.86 4.98 -13.49
CA GLU A 407 17.98 6.44 -13.45
C GLU A 407 17.13 7.01 -12.30
N ARG A 408 17.72 7.89 -11.48
CA ARG A 408 16.97 8.59 -10.44
C ARG A 408 16.06 9.64 -11.06
N ILE A 409 14.78 9.57 -10.76
CA ILE A 409 13.77 10.51 -11.28
C ILE A 409 13.25 11.48 -10.21
N HIS A 410 13.34 11.10 -8.94
CA HIS A 410 13.12 11.98 -7.79
C HIS A 410 13.94 11.43 -6.62
#